data_AF-A0AAE1E4G1-F1
#
_entry.id   AF-A0AAE1E4G1-F1
#
_cell.length_a   1.000
_cell.length_b   1.000
_cell.length_c   1.000
_cell.angle_alpha   90.00
_cell.angle_beta   90.00
_cell.angle_gamma   90.00
#
_symmetry.space_group_name_H-M   'P 1'
#
loop_
_entity.id
_entity.type
_entity.pdbx_description
1 polymer ?
#
loop_
_entity_poly.entity_id
_entity_poly.type
_entity_poly.pdbx_seq_one_letter_code
_entity_poly.pdbx_strand_id
1 'polypeptide(L)'
;MHGEIFGKNRHVSLELRTKSKYAAYINKFNLPEKYRTSERDSPILHEPHNEAVFQRIKHLVVDTRFSPLMADDVSGLPATHIVVQEFDFFRNEGLMYAKRLRDHGVQTSVYLGKGFHDDFFRFSPIDFLNSKTVAKAFKSVCKFVTNVVL
;
A
#
# COMPACT_ATOMS: atom_id res chain seq x y z
N MET A 1 9.28 -11.49 24.87
CA MET A 1 8.54 -11.93 23.66
C MET A 1 8.06 -10.69 22.93
N HIS A 2 8.67 -10.30 21.80
CA HIS A 2 8.29 -9.04 21.12
C HIS A 2 6.93 -9.11 20.40
N GLY A 3 6.41 -10.31 20.12
CA GLY A 3 5.15 -10.51 19.39
C GLY A 3 3.94 -9.81 20.01
N GLU A 4 3.85 -9.76 21.34
CA GLU A 4 2.75 -9.05 22.04
C GLU A 4 2.78 -7.54 21.78
N ILE A 5 3.97 -6.94 21.70
CA ILE A 5 4.16 -5.51 21.41
C ILE A 5 3.66 -5.19 20.00
N PHE A 6 3.93 -6.07 19.03
CA PHE A 6 3.43 -5.94 17.67
C PHE A 6 1.92 -6.13 17.60
N GLY A 7 1.39 -7.19 18.24
CA GLY A 7 -0.05 -7.48 18.29
C GLY A 7 -0.88 -6.36 18.93
N LYS A 8 -0.33 -5.65 19.92
CA LYS A 8 -0.95 -4.47 20.56
C LYS A 8 -0.67 -3.15 19.82
N ASN A 9 -0.04 -3.17 18.65
CA ASN A 9 0.37 -1.97 17.90
C ASN A 9 1.30 -0.99 18.65
N ARG A 10 1.99 -1.45 19.71
CA ARG A 10 2.87 -0.65 20.57
C ARG A 10 4.30 -0.54 20.05
N HIS A 11 4.57 -0.86 18.79
CA HIS A 11 5.92 -0.90 18.21
C HIS A 11 6.34 0.41 17.50
N VAL A 12 5.39 1.32 17.22
CA VAL A 12 5.65 2.63 16.61
C VAL A 12 5.08 3.74 17.50
N SER A 13 5.86 4.80 17.72
CA SER A 13 5.45 5.93 18.56
C SER A 13 4.22 6.66 18.03
N LEU A 14 3.40 7.19 18.94
CA LEU A 14 2.23 7.99 18.57
C LEU A 14 2.65 9.27 17.84
N GLU A 15 3.76 9.88 18.24
CA GLU A 15 4.34 11.04 17.57
C GLU A 15 4.65 10.76 16.09
N LEU A 16 5.28 9.63 15.77
CA LEU A 16 5.53 9.28 14.37
C LEU A 16 4.21 9.06 13.61
N ARG A 17 3.22 8.42 14.24
CA ARG A 17 1.91 8.12 13.62
C ARG A 17 1.03 9.36 13.38
N THR A 18 1.21 10.44 14.14
CA THR A 18 0.24 11.55 14.18
C THR A 18 0.83 12.94 13.93
N LYS A 19 2.10 13.16 14.31
CA LYS A 19 2.75 14.48 14.24
C LYS A 19 3.84 14.55 13.16
N SER A 20 4.27 13.41 12.62
CA SER A 20 5.27 13.39 11.56
C SER A 20 4.67 13.65 10.17
N LYS A 21 5.53 13.97 9.20
CA LYS A 21 5.14 14.06 7.78
C LYS A 21 4.49 12.77 7.26
N TYR A 22 4.89 11.61 7.78
CA TYR A 22 4.38 10.30 7.34
C TYR A 22 2.90 10.09 7.68
N ALA A 23 2.38 10.79 8.70
CA ALA A 23 0.96 10.78 9.03
C ALA A 23 0.08 11.39 7.91
N ALA A 24 0.64 12.33 7.13
CA ALA A 24 -0.04 12.88 5.96
C ALA A 24 -0.02 11.88 4.78
N TYR A 25 0.98 11.01 4.71
CA TYR A 25 1.13 10.03 3.63
C TYR A 25 0.23 8.81 3.88
N ILE A 26 0.26 8.26 5.10
CA ILE A 26 -0.62 7.17 5.55
C ILE A 26 -1.87 7.78 6.21
N ASN A 27 -2.80 8.21 5.37
CA ASN A 27 -4.04 8.81 5.84
C ASN A 27 -5.25 8.22 5.10
N LYS A 28 -6.30 7.81 5.83
CA LYS A 28 -7.53 7.27 5.24
C LYS A 28 -8.16 8.19 4.21
N PHE A 29 -7.99 9.51 4.33
CA PHE A 29 -8.51 10.48 3.36
C PHE A 29 -7.79 10.45 2.01
N ASN A 30 -6.60 9.84 1.93
CA ASN A 30 -5.91 9.56 0.67
C ASN A 30 -6.53 8.39 -0.11
N LEU A 31 -7.48 7.66 0.47
CA LEU A 31 -8.24 6.61 -0.21
C LEU A 31 -9.48 7.17 -0.91
N PRO A 32 -10.00 6.49 -1.95
CA PRO A 32 -11.34 6.73 -2.46
C PRO A 32 -12.40 6.62 -1.36
N GLU A 33 -13.47 7.44 -1.45
CA GLU A 33 -14.50 7.57 -0.41
C GLU A 33 -15.07 6.23 0.06
N LYS A 34 -15.39 5.33 -0.88
CA LYS A 34 -15.91 3.97 -0.58
C LYS A 34 -14.98 3.09 0.28
N TYR A 35 -13.70 3.44 0.41
CA TYR A 35 -12.71 2.73 1.21
C TYR A 35 -12.32 3.46 2.51
N ARG A 36 -12.97 4.58 2.81
CA ARG A 36 -12.75 5.35 4.06
C ARG A 36 -13.62 4.84 5.22
N THR A 37 -14.40 3.79 4.99
CA THR A 37 -15.57 3.38 5.77
C THR A 37 -15.28 2.56 7.02
N SER A 38 -14.03 2.46 7.49
CA SER A 38 -13.81 1.80 8.78
C SER A 38 -14.37 2.67 9.91
N GLU A 39 -15.47 2.24 10.51
CA GLU A 39 -16.00 2.79 11.78
C GLU A 39 -14.98 2.69 12.92
N ARG A 40 -14.01 1.76 12.77
CA ARG A 40 -12.78 1.80 13.55
C ARG A 40 -11.93 2.95 13.01
N ASP A 41 -12.03 4.11 13.67
CA ASP A 41 -10.91 5.05 13.67
C ASP A 41 -9.62 4.32 14.02
N SER A 42 -8.47 4.87 13.59
CA SER A 42 -7.15 4.34 13.96
C SER A 42 -7.18 3.94 15.43
N PRO A 43 -6.86 2.68 15.79
CA PRO A 43 -7.06 2.19 17.14
C PRO A 43 -6.40 3.18 18.09
N ILE A 44 -7.21 3.75 18.99
CA ILE A 44 -6.71 4.64 20.03
C ILE A 44 -5.65 3.83 20.77
N LEU A 45 -4.40 4.27 20.69
CA LEU A 45 -3.31 3.65 21.44
C LEU A 45 -3.58 3.98 22.91
N HIS A 46 -4.27 3.09 23.61
CA HIS A 46 -4.57 3.22 25.03
C HIS A 46 -3.31 3.21 25.90
N GLU A 47 -2.21 2.68 25.38
CA GLU A 47 -0.93 2.55 26.08
C GLU A 47 0.21 3.17 25.26
N PRO A 48 1.23 3.74 25.92
CA PRO A 48 2.41 4.26 25.24
C PRO A 48 3.13 3.15 24.48
N HIS A 49 3.78 3.51 23.37
CA HIS A 49 4.61 2.56 22.62
C HIS A 49 5.74 2.02 23.51
N ASN A 50 6.30 0.89 23.12
CA ASN A 50 7.50 0.35 23.74
C ASN A 50 8.72 1.05 23.13
N GLU A 51 9.37 1.92 23.90
CA GLU A 51 10.51 2.72 23.44
C GLU A 51 11.67 1.85 22.93
N ALA A 52 12.03 0.79 23.64
CA ALA A 52 13.15 -0.08 23.25
C ALA A 52 12.90 -0.78 21.90
N VAL A 53 11.69 -1.26 21.65
CA VAL A 53 11.33 -1.83 20.33
C VAL A 53 11.30 -0.75 19.27
N PHE A 54 10.69 0.41 19.55
CA PHE A 54 10.63 1.50 18.59
C PHE A 54 12.02 1.97 18.17
N GLN A 55 12.95 2.18 19.11
CA GLN A 55 14.33 2.58 18.79
C GLN A 55 15.06 1.57 17.90
N ARG A 56 14.76 0.27 18.06
CA ARG A 56 15.32 -0.79 17.21
C ARG A 56 14.77 -0.80 15.79
N ILE A 57 13.49 -0.48 15.61
CA ILE A 57 12.83 -0.58 14.29
C ILE A 57 12.61 0.77 13.59
N LYS A 58 12.78 1.91 14.27
CA LYS A 58 12.41 3.24 13.75
C LYS A 58 13.01 3.53 12.39
N HIS A 59 14.25 3.08 12.15
CA HIS A 59 14.95 3.30 10.89
C HIS A 59 14.34 2.48 9.74
N LEU A 60 13.83 1.27 10.02
CA LEU A 60 13.15 0.41 9.04
C LEU A 60 11.75 0.93 8.70
N VAL A 61 11.03 1.44 9.71
CA VAL A 61 9.65 1.94 9.55
C VAL A 61 9.58 3.09 8.55
N VAL A 62 10.65 3.89 8.46
CA VAL A 62 10.72 5.07 7.56
C VAL A 62 11.73 4.89 6.42
N ASP A 63 12.30 3.70 6.25
CA ASP A 63 13.25 3.43 5.17
C ASP A 63 12.50 3.44 3.84
N THR A 64 12.86 4.38 2.97
CA THR A 64 12.24 4.59 1.66
C THR A 64 12.49 3.43 0.70
N ARG A 65 13.54 2.63 0.92
CA ARG A 65 13.82 1.41 0.15
C ARG A 65 12.91 0.26 0.54
N PHE A 66 12.35 0.31 1.74
CA PHE A 66 11.38 -0.68 2.25
C PHE A 66 9.93 -0.21 2.03
N SER A 67 9.64 1.05 2.37
CA SER A 67 8.33 1.67 2.20
C SER A 67 8.47 2.93 1.33
N PRO A 68 8.35 2.82 -0.01
CA PRO A 68 8.51 3.96 -0.91
C PRO A 68 7.47 5.06 -0.68
N LEU A 69 6.36 4.74 -0.01
CA LEU A 69 5.38 5.74 0.42
C LEU A 69 5.97 6.77 1.40
N MET A 70 7.08 6.44 2.09
CA MET A 70 7.79 7.35 3.00
C MET A 70 8.72 8.33 2.29
N ALA A 71 8.92 8.20 0.96
CA ALA A 71 9.80 9.06 0.20
C ALA A 71 9.33 10.53 0.24
N ASP A 72 10.29 11.44 0.42
CA ASP A 72 10.01 12.88 0.48
C ASP A 72 9.53 13.43 -0.86
N ASP A 73 10.14 12.97 -1.93
CA ASP A 73 9.76 13.29 -3.29
C ASP A 73 9.56 12.00 -4.10
N VAL A 74 8.49 11.98 -4.89
CA VAL A 74 8.17 10.91 -5.84
C VAL A 74 7.97 11.46 -7.26
N SER A 75 8.34 12.74 -7.48
CA SER A 75 8.34 13.38 -8.79
C SER A 75 9.41 12.76 -9.71
N GLY A 76 9.23 12.93 -11.02
CA GLY A 76 10.19 12.43 -12.03
C GLY A 76 10.27 10.90 -12.16
N LEU A 77 9.47 10.14 -11.40
CA LEU A 77 9.39 8.70 -11.55
C LEU A 77 8.75 8.30 -12.89
N PRO A 78 9.08 7.12 -13.44
CA PRO A 78 8.49 6.63 -14.68
C PRO A 78 6.96 6.51 -14.60
N ALA A 79 6.32 6.52 -15.78
CA ALA A 79 4.91 6.16 -15.89
C ALA A 79 4.67 4.83 -15.15
N THR A 80 3.64 4.78 -14.32
CA THR A 80 3.44 3.70 -13.35
C THR A 80 2.05 3.09 -13.51
N HIS A 81 1.97 1.76 -13.48
CA HIS A 81 0.71 1.02 -13.40
C HIS A 81 0.69 0.19 -12.12
N ILE A 82 -0.31 0.43 -11.28
CA ILE A 82 -0.48 -0.28 -10.01
C ILE A 82 -1.68 -1.22 -10.13
N VAL A 83 -1.44 -2.49 -9.85
CA VAL A 83 -2.47 -3.52 -9.75
C VAL A 83 -2.72 -3.81 -8.28
N VAL A 84 -3.95 -3.65 -7.84
CA VAL A 84 -4.41 -4.03 -6.51
C VAL A 84 -5.67 -4.89 -6.62
N GLN A 85 -5.93 -5.69 -5.59
CA GLN A 85 -7.13 -6.52 -5.52
C GLN A 85 -8.06 -6.04 -4.41
N GLU A 86 -9.35 -6.34 -4.54
CA GLU A 86 -10.39 -5.92 -3.60
C GLU A 86 -10.13 -6.48 -2.18
N PHE A 87 -9.74 -7.75 -2.08
CA PHE A 87 -9.48 -8.46 -0.83
C PHE A 87 -7.98 -8.67 -0.59
N ASP A 88 -7.19 -7.61 -0.78
CA ASP A 88 -5.76 -7.59 -0.49
C ASP A 88 -5.46 -6.56 0.61
N PHE A 89 -4.67 -6.97 1.60
CA PHE A 89 -4.26 -6.11 2.71
C PHE A 89 -3.37 -4.94 2.25
N PHE A 90 -2.64 -5.11 1.14
CA PHE A 90 -1.83 -4.05 0.53
C PHE A 90 -2.64 -3.10 -0.36
N ARG A 91 -3.93 -3.38 -0.63
CA ARG A 91 -4.78 -2.56 -1.51
C ARG A 91 -4.74 -1.08 -1.15
N ASN A 92 -4.91 -0.78 0.13
CA ASN A 92 -4.98 0.60 0.60
C ASN A 92 -3.63 1.31 0.40
N GLU A 93 -2.51 0.65 0.70
CA GLU A 93 -1.17 1.22 0.49
C GLU A 93 -0.91 1.49 -1.00
N GLY A 94 -1.24 0.53 -1.88
CA GLY A 94 -1.12 0.72 -3.33
C GLY A 94 -1.96 1.90 -3.85
N LEU A 95 -3.18 2.07 -3.35
CA LEU A 95 -4.03 3.21 -3.71
C LEU A 95 -3.49 4.55 -3.20
N MET A 96 -2.96 4.60 -1.98
CA MET A 96 -2.33 5.81 -1.42
C MET A 96 -1.07 6.19 -2.21
N TYR A 97 -0.22 5.21 -2.54
CA TYR A 97 0.97 5.44 -3.36
C TYR A 97 0.60 5.94 -4.76
N ALA A 98 -0.41 5.33 -5.39
CA ALA A 98 -0.92 5.78 -6.68
C ALA A 98 -1.43 7.22 -6.65
N LYS A 99 -2.13 7.61 -5.58
CA LYS A 99 -2.57 9.01 -5.39
C LYS A 99 -1.35 9.93 -5.26
N ARG A 100 -0.37 9.57 -4.42
CA ARG A 100 0.84 10.37 -4.19
C ARG A 100 1.61 10.61 -5.50
N LEU A 101 1.78 9.57 -6.32
CA LEU A 101 2.41 9.67 -7.64
C LEU A 101 1.65 10.65 -8.55
N ARG A 102 0.33 10.53 -8.66
CA ARG A 102 -0.50 11.45 -9.47
C ARG A 102 -0.40 12.89 -8.98
N ASP A 103 -0.45 13.09 -7.67
CA ASP A 103 -0.36 14.43 -7.05
C ASP A 103 1.01 15.10 -7.35
N HIS A 104 2.06 14.30 -7.63
CA HIS A 104 3.39 14.78 -8.03
C HIS A 104 3.62 14.72 -9.55
N GLY A 105 2.56 14.64 -10.35
CA GLY A 105 2.63 14.71 -11.81
C GLY A 105 3.08 13.44 -12.53
N VAL A 106 3.25 12.31 -11.82
CA VAL A 106 3.62 11.04 -12.44
C VAL A 106 2.40 10.42 -13.13
N GLN A 107 2.53 10.09 -14.42
CA GLN A 107 1.50 9.40 -15.19
C GLN A 107 1.22 8.03 -14.56
N THR A 108 0.12 7.94 -13.80
CA THR A 108 -0.16 6.75 -12.98
C THR A 108 -1.57 6.23 -13.24
N SER A 109 -1.65 4.95 -13.59
CA SER A 109 -2.91 4.23 -13.76
C SER A 109 -3.06 3.14 -12.70
N VAL A 110 -4.30 2.79 -12.35
CA VAL A 110 -4.60 1.78 -11.34
C VAL A 110 -5.61 0.79 -11.90
N TYR A 111 -5.32 -0.51 -11.76
CA TYR A 111 -6.30 -1.57 -11.93
C TYR A 111 -6.70 -2.13 -10.57
N LEU A 112 -8.00 -2.10 -10.27
CA LEU A 112 -8.57 -2.70 -9.07
C LEU A 112 -9.35 -3.95 -9.50
N GLY A 113 -8.77 -5.13 -9.23
CA GLY A 113 -9.44 -6.40 -9.49
C GLY A 113 -10.33 -6.83 -8.32
N LYS A 114 -11.16 -7.85 -8.55
CA LYS A 114 -12.12 -8.40 -7.58
C LYS A 114 -11.58 -9.63 -6.81
N GLY A 115 -10.27 -9.81 -6.80
CA GLY A 115 -9.62 -10.99 -6.23
C GLY A 115 -9.07 -10.76 -4.84
N PHE A 116 -8.14 -11.61 -4.45
CA PHE A 116 -7.30 -11.47 -3.27
C PHE A 116 -5.81 -11.57 -3.64
N HIS A 117 -4.91 -11.38 -2.67
CA HIS A 117 -3.47 -11.30 -2.93
C HIS A 117 -2.92 -12.49 -3.73
N ASP A 118 -3.18 -13.73 -3.25
CA ASP A 118 -2.58 -14.92 -3.89
C ASP A 118 -3.21 -15.29 -5.24
N ASP A 119 -4.32 -14.66 -5.64
CA ASP A 119 -4.83 -14.88 -6.98
C ASP A 119 -3.75 -14.57 -8.02
N PHE A 120 -2.89 -13.57 -7.80
CA PHE A 120 -1.83 -13.22 -8.75
C PHE A 120 -0.86 -14.38 -9.07
N PHE A 121 -0.70 -15.35 -8.16
CA PHE A 121 0.14 -16.54 -8.35
C PHE A 121 -0.59 -17.70 -9.04
N ARG A 122 -1.89 -17.57 -9.31
CA ARG A 122 -2.70 -18.59 -10.00
C ARG A 122 -2.62 -18.45 -11.53
N PHE A 123 -1.40 -18.32 -12.03
CA PHE A 123 -1.10 -18.44 -13.45
C PHE A 123 -0.69 -19.88 -13.73
N SER A 124 -1.53 -20.59 -14.48
CA SER A 124 -1.37 -22.00 -14.81
C SER A 124 -1.30 -22.17 -16.33
N PRO A 125 -0.44 -23.09 -16.84
CA PRO A 125 -0.49 -23.51 -18.24
C PRO A 125 -1.80 -24.25 -18.59
N ILE A 126 -2.64 -24.57 -17.60
CA ILE A 126 -3.93 -25.22 -17.78
C ILE A 126 -5.04 -24.18 -17.58
N ASP A 127 -5.70 -23.79 -18.66
CA ASP A 127 -6.63 -22.65 -18.68
C ASP A 127 -7.79 -22.70 -17.68
N PHE A 128 -8.33 -23.87 -17.38
CA PHE A 128 -9.45 -23.97 -16.43
C PHE A 128 -9.02 -23.70 -14.97
N LEU A 129 -7.72 -23.82 -14.68
CA LEU A 129 -7.14 -23.47 -13.37
C LEU A 129 -6.83 -21.97 -13.26
N ASN A 130 -6.92 -21.22 -14.37
CA ASN A 130 -6.65 -19.79 -14.37
C ASN A 130 -7.82 -19.01 -13.76
N SER A 131 -7.49 -18.16 -12.80
CA SER A 131 -8.46 -17.21 -12.27
C SER A 131 -8.80 -16.16 -13.33
N LYS A 132 -10.09 -16.02 -13.64
CA LYS A 132 -10.60 -14.97 -14.55
C LYS A 132 -10.23 -13.56 -14.08
N THR A 133 -10.04 -13.37 -12.77
CA THR A 133 -9.60 -12.11 -12.19
C THR A 133 -8.15 -11.81 -12.57
N VAL A 134 -7.29 -12.82 -12.53
CA VAL A 134 -5.85 -12.69 -12.88
C VAL A 134 -5.67 -12.40 -14.35
N ALA A 135 -6.41 -13.09 -15.21
CA ALA A 135 -6.36 -12.84 -16.65
C ALA A 135 -6.68 -11.36 -16.99
N LYS A 136 -7.64 -10.75 -16.29
CA LYS A 136 -7.98 -9.33 -16.48
C LYS A 136 -6.91 -8.38 -15.93
N ALA A 137 -6.34 -8.68 -14.76
CA ALA A 137 -5.23 -7.91 -14.20
C ALA A 137 -4.00 -7.98 -15.09
N PHE A 138 -3.63 -9.17 -15.58
CA PHE A 138 -2.53 -9.34 -16.51
C PHE A 138 -2.77 -8.59 -17.82
N LYS A 139 -3.99 -8.65 -18.36
CA LYS A 139 -4.37 -7.87 -19.54
C LYS A 139 -4.22 -6.36 -19.32
N SER A 140 -4.49 -5.84 -18.13
CA SER A 140 -4.28 -4.41 -17.85
C SER A 140 -2.79 -4.04 -17.84
N VAL A 141 -1.94 -4.91 -17.28
CA VAL A 141 -0.48 -4.75 -17.33
C VAL A 141 0.02 -4.76 -18.77
N CYS A 142 -0.37 -5.75 -19.58
CA CYS A 142 0.03 -5.81 -20.99
C CYS A 142 -0.38 -4.54 -21.72
N LYS A 143 -1.63 -4.09 -21.58
CA LYS A 143 -2.12 -2.86 -22.20
C LYS A 143 -1.28 -1.64 -21.79
N PHE A 144 -0.92 -1.53 -20.51
CA PHE A 144 -0.09 -0.43 -20.04
C PHE A 144 1.31 -0.47 -20.66
N VAL A 145 1.98 -1.62 -20.65
CA VAL A 145 3.32 -1.78 -21.25
C VAL A 145 3.28 -1.44 -22.73
N THR A 146 2.30 -1.97 -23.47
CA THR A 146 2.12 -1.67 -24.90
C THR A 146 1.93 -0.18 -25.15
N ASN A 147 1.20 0.54 -24.30
CA ASN A 147 0.93 1.97 -24.48
C ASN A 147 2.09 2.90 -24.08
N VAL A 148 3.06 2.42 -23.31
CA VAL A 148 4.19 3.21 -22.80
C VAL A 148 5.48 2.91 -23.57
N VAL A 149 5.65 1.68 -24.06
CA VAL A 149 6.86 1.23 -24.74
C VAL A 149 6.74 1.33 -26.27
N LEU A 150 5.53 1.21 -26.83
CA LEU A 150 5.24 1.33 -28.26
C LEU A 150 4.49 2.62 -28.54
#